data_AF-A0A4Z1ILG6-F1
#
_entry.id   AF-A0A4Z1ILG6-F1
#
_cell.length_a   1.000
_cell.length_b   1.000
_cell.length_c   1.000
_cell.angle_alpha   90.00
_cell.angle_beta   90.00
_cell.angle_gamma   90.00
#
_symmetry.space_group_name_H-M   'P 1'
#
loop_
_entity.id
_entity.type
_entity.pdbx_description
1 polymer ?
#
loop_
_entity_poly.entity_id
_entity_poly.type
_entity_poly.pdbx_seq_one_letter_code
_entity_poly.pdbx_strand_id
1 'polypeptide(L)'
;MTTHNEEGKGIFLPTDHGGHHEIMVNGHAVANIIYPTSGNAPSIHIKNGTVVRLIDFAPGLDSPMHRAMSLDYSIVIESELEITLDSGESRIMRPGDVSVQRATMHKWRN
;
A
#
# COMPACT_ATOMS: atom_id res chain seq x y z
N MET A 1 6.82 -12.52 -9.02
CA MET A 1 5.39 -12.86 -9.14
C MET A 1 5.22 -14.26 -9.78
N THR A 2 4.17 -15.03 -9.47
CA THR A 2 3.90 -16.36 -10.07
C THR A 2 2.68 -16.31 -11.01
N THR A 3 2.57 -17.25 -11.95
CA THR A 3 1.44 -17.43 -12.89
C THR A 3 1.32 -18.90 -13.32
N HIS A 4 0.46 -19.20 -14.28
CA HIS A 4 0.38 -20.51 -14.94
C HIS A 4 0.86 -20.44 -16.40
N ASN A 5 1.52 -21.49 -16.88
CA ASN A 5 1.81 -21.65 -18.31
C ASN A 5 0.57 -22.18 -19.06
N GLU A 6 0.69 -22.40 -20.38
CA GLU A 6 -0.41 -22.93 -21.22
C GLU A 6 -0.89 -24.33 -20.78
N GLU A 7 -0.04 -25.10 -20.11
CA GLU A 7 -0.40 -26.42 -19.54
C GLU A 7 -1.06 -26.32 -18.16
N GLY A 8 -1.27 -25.11 -17.63
CA GLY A 8 -1.84 -24.90 -16.30
C GLY A 8 -0.87 -25.20 -15.14
N LYS A 9 0.44 -25.29 -15.39
CA LYS A 9 1.45 -25.48 -14.35
C LYS A 9 1.93 -24.14 -13.80
N GLY A 10 2.13 -24.08 -12.48
CA GLY A 10 2.68 -22.90 -11.81
C GLY A 10 4.10 -22.57 -12.27
N ILE A 11 4.33 -21.33 -12.70
CA ILE A 11 5.62 -20.80 -13.14
C ILE A 11 5.86 -19.42 -12.52
N PHE A 12 7.12 -18.96 -12.52
CA PHE A 12 7.41 -17.55 -12.23
C PHE A 12 7.12 -16.69 -13.46
N LEU A 13 6.62 -15.48 -13.22
CA LEU A 13 6.49 -14.49 -14.27
C LEU A 13 7.89 -14.02 -14.68
N PRO A 14 8.27 -14.14 -15.96
CA PRO A 14 9.63 -13.90 -16.41
C PRO A 14 9.98 -12.41 -16.54
N THR A 15 9.00 -11.51 -16.60
CA THR A 15 9.21 -10.07 -16.83
C THR A 15 8.66 -9.25 -15.68
N ASP A 16 9.42 -9.17 -14.60
CA ASP A 16 9.21 -8.23 -13.50
C ASP A 16 10.37 -7.22 -13.50
N HIS A 17 10.32 -6.29 -14.45
CA HIS A 17 11.43 -5.36 -14.77
C HIS A 17 11.05 -3.90 -14.57
N GLY A 18 10.02 -3.62 -13.77
CA GLY A 18 9.56 -2.26 -13.47
C GLY A 18 10.35 -1.58 -12.36
N GLY A 19 10.49 -0.26 -12.42
CA GLY A 19 10.83 0.51 -11.22
C GLY A 19 9.66 0.41 -10.25
N HIS A 20 9.80 -0.39 -9.19
CA HIS A 20 8.74 -0.58 -8.21
C HIS A 20 8.74 0.50 -7.12
N HIS A 21 9.13 1.73 -7.42
CA HIS A 21 9.07 2.80 -6.44
C HIS A 21 8.33 4.00 -7.02
N GLU A 22 7.49 4.62 -6.19
CA GLU A 22 6.84 5.87 -6.49
C GLU A 22 7.14 6.86 -5.36
N ILE A 23 7.69 8.02 -5.72
CA ILE A 23 7.87 9.12 -4.77
C ILE A 23 6.50 9.72 -4.50
N MET A 24 6.10 9.72 -3.23
CA MET A 24 4.82 10.21 -2.76
C MET A 24 5.00 11.42 -1.86
N VAL A 25 3.90 12.10 -1.54
CA VAL A 25 3.86 13.18 -0.54
C VAL A 25 4.93 14.25 -0.81
N ASN A 26 5.02 14.71 -2.06
CA ASN A 26 6.00 15.73 -2.50
C ASN A 26 7.47 15.41 -2.20
N GLY A 27 7.87 14.13 -2.21
CA GLY A 27 9.27 13.74 -1.94
C GLY A 27 9.52 13.22 -0.53
N HIS A 28 8.52 13.23 0.32
CA HIS A 28 8.68 12.93 1.74
C HIS A 28 8.32 11.49 2.12
N ALA A 29 7.66 10.75 1.22
CA ALA A 29 7.42 9.33 1.37
C ALA A 29 7.77 8.60 0.08
N VAL A 30 8.10 7.32 0.18
CA VAL A 30 8.28 6.45 -0.98
C VAL A 30 7.38 5.23 -0.80
N ALA A 31 6.53 4.97 -1.79
CA ALA A 31 5.91 3.66 -1.93
C ALA A 31 6.89 2.77 -2.71
N ASN A 32 7.52 1.84 -2.00
CA ASN A 32 8.37 0.80 -2.56
C ASN A 32 7.55 -0.46 -2.86
N ILE A 33 7.99 -1.23 -3.83
CA ILE A 33 7.49 -2.56 -4.21
C ILE A 33 5.99 -2.53 -4.54
N ILE A 34 5.62 -1.98 -5.70
CA ILE A 34 4.25 -1.98 -6.16
C ILE A 34 4.01 -3.10 -7.17
N TYR A 35 3.11 -4.04 -6.81
CA TYR A 35 2.66 -5.11 -7.70
C TYR A 35 1.19 -4.90 -8.09
N PRO A 36 0.92 -4.52 -9.34
CA PRO A 36 -0.44 -4.46 -9.89
C PRO A 36 -0.82 -5.76 -10.59
N THR A 37 -2.08 -6.15 -10.49
CA THR A 37 -2.63 -7.25 -11.30
C THR A 37 -2.77 -6.92 -12.79
N SER A 38 -2.68 -5.65 -13.19
CA SER A 38 -2.96 -5.16 -14.55
C SER A 38 -1.73 -4.77 -15.40
N GLY A 39 -0.50 -4.95 -14.89
CA GLY A 39 0.74 -4.81 -15.69
C GLY A 39 1.19 -3.39 -16.10
N ASN A 40 0.44 -2.34 -15.76
CA ASN A 40 0.82 -0.94 -15.99
C ASN A 40 1.27 -0.25 -14.70
N ALA A 41 1.92 0.92 -14.82
CA ALA A 41 2.31 1.77 -13.70
C ALA A 41 1.14 1.91 -12.71
N PRO A 42 1.33 1.50 -11.45
CA PRO A 42 0.21 1.26 -10.56
C PRO A 42 -0.35 2.58 -10.03
N SER A 43 -1.62 2.85 -10.33
CA SER A 43 -2.42 3.79 -9.54
C SER A 43 -2.52 3.29 -8.09
N ILE A 44 -2.73 4.21 -7.14
CA ILE A 44 -3.07 3.89 -5.73
C ILE A 44 -4.27 2.93 -5.66
N HIS A 45 -5.12 2.92 -6.67
CA HIS A 45 -6.30 2.06 -6.77
C HIS A 45 -6.45 1.50 -8.18
N ILE A 46 -6.63 0.17 -8.28
CA ILE A 46 -6.88 -0.55 -9.54
C ILE A 46 -8.28 -1.14 -9.48
N LYS A 47 -9.15 -0.74 -10.42
CA LYS A 47 -10.50 -1.28 -10.53
C LYS A 47 -10.43 -2.78 -10.79
N ASN A 48 -11.17 -3.57 -10.00
CA ASN A 48 -11.20 -5.04 -10.08
C ASN A 48 -9.82 -5.69 -9.96
N GLY A 49 -8.87 -5.01 -9.31
CA GLY A 49 -7.52 -5.51 -9.11
C GLY A 49 -7.08 -5.40 -7.66
N THR A 50 -5.83 -5.75 -7.44
CA THR A 50 -5.17 -5.58 -6.14
C THR A 50 -3.85 -4.88 -6.35
N VAL A 51 -3.50 -4.03 -5.39
CA VAL A 51 -2.20 -3.38 -5.28
C VAL A 51 -1.64 -3.75 -3.93
N VAL A 52 -0.42 -4.27 -3.93
CA VAL A 52 0.39 -4.42 -2.72
C VAL A 52 1.54 -3.42 -2.82
N ARG A 53 1.79 -2.69 -1.73
CA ARG A 53 2.87 -1.70 -1.62
C ARG A 53 3.47 -1.71 -0.23
N LEU A 54 4.76 -1.39 -0.15
CA LEU A 54 5.47 -1.04 1.07
C LEU A 54 5.57 0.48 1.11
N ILE A 55 5.14 1.13 2.18
CA ILE A 55 5.20 2.59 2.30
C ILE A 55 6.16 2.94 3.42
N ASP A 56 7.13 3.80 3.12
CA ASP A 56 8.03 4.37 4.11
C ASP A 56 7.67 5.83 4.36
N PHE A 57 7.38 6.15 5.63
CA PHE A 57 7.16 7.51 6.10
C PHE A 57 8.42 8.00 6.81
N ALA A 58 9.01 9.11 6.37
CA ALA A 58 10.06 9.74 7.17
C ALA A 58 9.51 10.26 8.52
N PRO A 59 10.36 10.42 9.55
CA PRO A 59 9.90 10.85 10.87
C PRO A 59 9.17 12.20 10.86
N GLY A 60 8.05 12.28 11.59
CA GLY A 60 7.25 13.49 11.77
C GLY A 60 6.28 13.81 10.62
N LEU A 61 6.19 12.94 9.61
CA LEU A 61 5.37 13.17 8.43
C LEU A 61 3.97 12.60 8.56
N ASP A 62 3.03 13.34 7.96
CA ASP A 62 1.63 12.95 7.83
C ASP A 62 1.30 12.70 6.37
N SER A 63 0.48 11.68 6.11
CA SER A 63 -0.30 11.63 4.88
C SER A 63 -1.43 12.67 4.94
N PRO A 64 -1.93 13.15 3.78
CA PRO A 64 -3.20 13.86 3.75
C PRO A 64 -4.32 12.98 4.31
N MET A 65 -5.35 13.60 4.88
CA MET A 65 -6.61 12.91 5.17
C MET A 65 -7.28 12.56 3.83
N HIS A 66 -7.49 11.27 3.58
CA HIS A 66 -8.02 10.80 2.29
C HIS A 66 -8.82 9.50 2.44
N ARG A 67 -9.54 9.15 1.38
CA ARG A 67 -10.29 7.90 1.24
C ARG A 67 -9.93 7.25 -0.08
N ALA A 68 -9.56 5.98 -0.03
CA ALA A 68 -9.48 5.11 -1.19
C ALA A 68 -10.78 4.29 -1.30
N MET A 69 -11.32 4.15 -2.51
CA MET A 69 -12.49 3.30 -2.78
C MET A 69 -12.07 1.83 -2.91
N SER A 70 -11.46 1.30 -1.84
CA SER A 70 -10.86 -0.04 -1.77
C SER A 70 -11.06 -0.66 -0.38
N LEU A 71 -10.78 -1.96 -0.27
CA LEU A 71 -10.55 -2.65 0.99
C LEU A 71 -9.05 -2.78 1.17
N ASP A 72 -8.50 -2.09 2.17
CA ASP A 72 -7.06 -2.06 2.40
C ASP A 72 -6.68 -2.89 3.62
N TYR A 73 -5.61 -3.66 3.50
CA TYR A 73 -4.96 -4.34 4.62
C TYR A 73 -3.61 -3.67 4.86
N SER A 74 -3.53 -2.82 5.87
CA SER A 74 -2.29 -2.10 6.22
C SER A 74 -1.62 -2.81 7.38
N ILE A 75 -0.40 -3.28 7.16
CA ILE A 75 0.38 -4.03 8.16
C ILE A 75 1.58 -3.18 8.50
N VAL A 76 1.77 -2.88 9.80
CA VAL A 76 2.98 -2.20 10.25
C VAL A 76 4.12 -3.22 10.30
N ILE A 77 5.18 -2.96 9.55
CA ILE A 77 6.35 -3.86 9.48
C ILE A 77 7.41 -3.47 10.50
N GLU A 78 7.69 -2.17 10.63
CA GLU A 78 8.71 -1.62 11.52
C GLU A 78 8.21 -0.29 12.12
N SER A 79 8.72 0.06 13.31
CA SER A 79 8.36 1.27 14.07
C SER A 79 6.87 1.37 14.43
N GLU A 80 6.44 2.52 14.95
CA GLU A 80 5.04 2.79 15.28
C GLU A 80 4.46 3.81 14.28
N LEU A 81 3.18 3.67 13.94
CA LEU A 81 2.43 4.63 13.12
C LEU A 81 1.11 4.96 13.80
N GLU A 82 0.70 6.23 13.78
CA GLU A 82 -0.65 6.62 14.16
C GLU A 82 -1.58 6.61 12.95
N ILE A 83 -2.75 5.98 13.11
CA ILE A 83 -3.88 6.14 12.19
C ILE A 83 -4.95 7.02 12.85
N THR A 84 -5.41 8.04 12.15
CA THR A 84 -6.54 8.89 12.57
C THR A 84 -7.68 8.81 11.56
N LEU A 85 -8.91 8.66 12.04
CA LEU A 85 -10.14 8.67 11.23
C LEU A 85 -10.77 10.07 11.19
N ASP A 86 -11.72 10.28 10.27
CA ASP A 86 -12.48 11.53 10.16
C ASP A 86 -13.42 11.79 11.36
N SER A 87 -13.74 10.75 12.16
CA SER A 87 -14.42 10.91 13.46
C SER A 87 -13.56 11.59 14.52
N GLY A 88 -12.25 11.70 14.30
CA GLY A 88 -11.26 12.16 15.27
C GLY A 88 -10.69 11.04 16.14
N GLU A 89 -11.20 9.80 16.05
CA GLU A 89 -10.59 8.65 16.71
C GLU A 89 -9.20 8.36 16.12
N SER A 90 -8.24 8.05 16.99
CA SER A 90 -6.91 7.62 16.58
C SER A 90 -6.40 6.42 17.36
N ARG A 91 -5.46 5.69 16.75
CA ARG A 91 -4.76 4.56 17.37
C ARG A 91 -3.30 4.53 16.94
N ILE A 92 -2.43 4.20 17.88
CA ILE A 92 -1.04 3.83 17.60
C ILE A 92 -1.01 2.37 17.19
N MET A 93 -0.47 2.10 16.01
CA MET A 93 -0.20 0.77 15.46
C MET A 93 1.28 0.45 15.59
N ARG A 94 1.58 -0.79 15.97
CA ARG A 94 2.93 -1.32 16.24
C ARG A 94 3.30 -2.43 15.26
N PRO A 95 4.57 -2.84 15.18
CA PRO A 95 4.98 -3.91 14.28
C PRO A 95 4.14 -5.17 14.47
N GLY A 96 3.57 -5.67 13.37
CA GLY A 96 2.64 -6.81 13.34
C GLY A 96 1.15 -6.44 13.44
N ASP A 97 0.80 -5.21 13.83
CA ASP A 97 -0.59 -4.77 13.82
C ASP A 97 -1.13 -4.65 12.40
N VAL A 98 -2.39 -5.06 12.23
CA VAL A 98 -3.09 -5.04 10.94
C VAL A 98 -4.34 -4.17 11.05
N SER A 99 -4.43 -3.14 10.20
CA SER A 99 -5.66 -2.39 9.98
C SER A 99 -6.40 -2.93 8.77
N VAL A 100 -7.71 -3.15 8.93
CA VAL A 100 -8.63 -3.50 7.83
C VAL A 100 -9.46 -2.27 7.49
N GLN A 101 -9.05 -1.53 6.47
CA GLN A 101 -9.65 -0.26 6.06
C GLN A 101 -10.78 -0.52 5.05
N ARG A 102 -12.04 -0.32 5.47
CA ARG A 102 -13.23 -0.52 4.62
C ARG A 102 -13.66 0.78 3.93
N ALA A 103 -12.77 1.37 3.14
CA ALA A 103 -12.96 2.68 2.49
C ALA A 103 -13.30 3.82 3.48
N THR A 104 -12.73 3.79 4.69
CA THR A 104 -12.86 4.89 5.66
C THR A 104 -11.92 6.05 5.32
N MET A 105 -12.32 7.29 5.64
CA MET A 105 -11.40 8.42 5.59
C MET A 105 -10.35 8.23 6.68
N HIS A 106 -9.08 8.39 6.32
CA HIS A 106 -7.97 8.21 7.25
C HIS A 106 -6.75 9.05 6.87
N LYS A 107 -5.90 9.27 7.87
CA LYS A 107 -4.51 9.73 7.69
C LYS A 107 -3.56 8.86 8.50
N TRP A 108 -2.33 8.76 8.02
CA TRP A 108 -1.21 8.10 8.69
C TRP A 108 -0.21 9.16 9.16
N ARG A 109 0.39 8.95 10.33
CA ARG A 109 1.47 9.78 10.87
C ARG A 109 2.58 8.91 11.45
N ASN A 110 3.82 9.22 11.10
CA ASN A 110 5.02 8.72 11.77
C ASN A 110 5.52 9.75 12.77
#